data_AF-A0A484KMY4-F1
#
_entry.id   AF-A0A484KMY4-F1
#
_cell.length_a   1.000
_cell.length_b   1.000
_cell.length_c   1.000
_cell.angle_alpha   90.00
_cell.angle_beta   90.00
_cell.angle_gamma   90.00
#
_symmetry.space_group_name_H-M   'P 1'
#
loop_
_entity.id
_entity.type
_entity.pdbx_description
1 polymer ?
#
loop_
_entity_poly.entity_id
_entity_poly.type
_entity_poly.pdbx_seq_one_letter_code
_entity_poly.pdbx_strand_id
1 'polypeptide(L)'
;MQSSEQKVGSVADTRGKHRISAELKQLEQEARFLEEELAQVDKMEKASAVCMEILITMETRPDPLLPETVGPTSPLWDQWFERPANSSVCRCWIL
;
A
#
# COMPACT_ATOMS: atom_id res chain seq x y z
N MET A 1 -26.53 -3.74 -50.49
CA MET A 1 -26.03 -2.57 -49.73
C MET A 1 -24.53 -2.72 -49.61
N GLN A 2 -23.82 -1.69 -50.02
CA GLN A 2 -22.38 -1.66 -50.30
C GLN A 2 -21.54 -2.02 -49.07
N SER A 3 -20.47 -2.78 -49.30
CA SER A 3 -19.39 -3.07 -48.37
C SER A 3 -18.80 -1.78 -47.80
N SER A 4 -18.55 -1.77 -46.49
CA SER A 4 -17.61 -0.86 -45.86
C SER A 4 -16.64 -1.67 -45.01
N GLU A 5 -15.80 -2.46 -45.69
CA GLU A 5 -14.52 -2.90 -45.14
C GLU A 5 -13.70 -1.63 -44.84
N GLN A 6 -13.76 -1.20 -43.58
CA GLN A 6 -12.80 -0.25 -43.05
C GLN A 6 -11.44 -0.93 -43.08
N LYS A 7 -10.71 -0.69 -44.18
CA LYS A 7 -9.29 -0.95 -44.30
C LYS A 7 -8.59 -0.10 -43.25
N VAL A 8 -8.44 -0.67 -42.05
CA VAL A 8 -7.45 -0.21 -41.06
C VAL A 8 -6.14 -0.20 -41.83
N GLY A 9 -5.68 1.00 -42.17
CA GLY A 9 -4.38 1.18 -42.79
C GLY A 9 -3.38 0.47 -41.90
N SER A 10 -2.86 -0.66 -42.39
CA SER A 10 -1.69 -1.30 -41.82
C SER A 10 -0.58 -0.28 -41.94
N VAL A 11 -0.42 0.54 -40.89
CA VAL A 11 0.86 1.19 -40.61
C VAL A 11 1.79 0.00 -40.47
N ALA A 12 2.60 -0.24 -41.51
CA ALA A 12 3.58 -1.30 -41.49
C ALA A 12 4.33 -1.13 -40.19
N ASP A 13 4.23 -2.13 -39.32
CA ASP A 13 4.82 -2.06 -38.00
C ASP A 13 6.33 -1.96 -38.20
N THR A 14 6.85 -0.74 -38.13
CA THR A 14 8.29 -0.47 -38.20
C THR A 14 9.00 -1.04 -36.99
N ARG A 15 8.22 -1.56 -36.02
CA ARG A 15 8.73 -2.15 -34.82
C ARG A 15 8.97 -3.64 -35.02
N GLY A 16 10.26 -3.99 -35.09
CA GLY A 16 10.70 -5.32 -35.49
C GLY A 16 10.04 -6.43 -34.67
N LYS A 17 9.90 -7.61 -35.30
CA LYS A 17 9.23 -8.81 -34.76
C LYS A 17 9.51 -9.09 -33.28
N HIS A 18 10.76 -8.91 -32.84
CA HIS A 18 11.16 -9.13 -31.45
C HIS A 18 10.49 -8.17 -30.46
N ARG A 19 10.30 -6.89 -30.82
CA ARG A 19 9.61 -5.92 -29.96
C ARG A 19 8.15 -6.33 -29.79
N ILE A 20 7.47 -6.67 -30.88
CA ILE A 20 6.08 -7.13 -30.85
C ILE A 20 5.95 -8.38 -29.98
N SER A 21 6.84 -9.35 -30.15
CA SER A 21 6.82 -10.58 -29.34
C SER A 21 7.11 -10.34 -27.86
N ALA A 22 7.95 -9.37 -27.52
CA ALA A 22 8.24 -9.02 -26.13
C ALA A 22 7.03 -8.34 -25.48
N GLU A 23 6.41 -7.38 -26.18
CA GLU A 23 5.20 -6.69 -25.73
C GLU A 23 4.03 -7.68 -25.55
N LEU A 24 3.86 -8.62 -26.49
CA LEU A 24 2.86 -9.69 -26.39
C LEU A 24 3.09 -10.57 -25.14
N LYS A 25 4.33 -11.02 -24.92
CA LYS A 25 4.67 -11.85 -23.75
C LYS A 25 4.44 -11.13 -22.43
N GLN A 26 4.72 -9.82 -22.40
CA GLN A 26 4.44 -8.99 -21.24
C GLN A 26 2.94 -8.94 -20.97
N LEU A 27 2.13 -8.62 -21.98
CA LEU A 27 0.67 -8.57 -21.85
C LEU A 27 0.08 -9.93 -21.43
N GLU A 28 0.58 -11.03 -22.00
CA GLU A 28 0.17 -12.39 -21.59
C GLU A 28 0.50 -12.67 -20.13
N GLN A 29 1.64 -12.16 -19.64
CA GLN A 29 2.03 -12.34 -18.25
C GLN A 29 1.19 -11.47 -17.30
N GLU A 30 0.95 -10.21 -17.67
CA GLU A 30 0.06 -9.32 -16.91
C GLU A 30 -1.36 -9.89 -16.84
N ALA A 31 -1.89 -10.44 -17.95
CA ALA A 31 -3.19 -11.09 -17.97
C ALA A 31 -3.26 -12.28 -17.02
N ARG A 32 -2.24 -13.16 -17.01
CA ARG A 32 -2.16 -14.29 -16.07
C ARG A 32 -2.14 -13.81 -14.62
N PHE A 33 -1.35 -12.79 -14.30
CA PHE A 33 -1.31 -12.26 -12.94
C PHE A 33 -2.66 -11.70 -12.50
N LEU A 34 -3.34 -10.94 -13.38
CA LEU A 34 -4.67 -10.42 -13.07
C LEU A 34 -5.70 -11.52 -12.83
N GLU A 35 -5.67 -12.60 -13.63
CA GLU A 35 -6.53 -13.78 -13.41
C GLU A 35 -6.26 -14.45 -12.05
N GLU A 36 -4.99 -14.60 -11.68
CA GLU A 36 -4.59 -15.15 -10.38
C GLU A 36 -5.00 -14.26 -9.21
N GLU A 37 -4.82 -12.95 -9.32
CA GLU A 37 -5.24 -11.96 -8.31
C GLU A 37 -6.76 -11.95 -8.15
N LEU A 38 -7.51 -12.00 -9.25
CA LEU A 38 -8.96 -12.04 -9.21
C LEU A 38 -9.47 -13.31 -8.53
N ALA A 39 -8.84 -14.46 -8.80
CA ALA A 39 -9.14 -15.71 -8.11
C ALA A 39 -8.77 -15.69 -6.61
N GLN A 40 -7.81 -14.86 -6.19
CA GLN A 40 -7.52 -14.64 -4.77
C GLN A 40 -8.58 -13.75 -4.13
N VAL A 41 -8.94 -12.63 -4.77
CA VAL A 41 -9.96 -11.70 -4.29
C VAL A 41 -11.31 -12.38 -4.09
N ASP A 42 -11.71 -13.28 -5.00
CA ASP A 42 -12.96 -14.05 -4.87
C ASP A 42 -12.97 -14.99 -3.65
N LYS A 43 -11.79 -15.42 -3.20
CA LYS A 43 -11.61 -16.26 -1.99
C LYS A 43 -11.43 -15.44 -0.71
N MET A 44 -11.23 -14.12 -0.81
CA MET A 44 -11.04 -13.27 0.36
C MET A 44 -12.34 -13.09 1.13
N GLU A 45 -12.22 -12.97 2.45
CA GLU A 45 -13.36 -12.64 3.29
C GLU A 45 -13.80 -11.18 3.11
N LYS A 46 -15.03 -10.87 3.53
CA LYS A 46 -15.54 -9.50 3.46
C LYS A 46 -14.65 -8.58 4.29
N ALA A 47 -14.28 -7.44 3.70
CA ALA A 47 -13.53 -6.40 4.39
C ALA A 47 -14.17 -5.99 5.73
N SER A 48 -15.51 -5.94 5.79
CA SER A 48 -16.24 -5.63 7.03
C SER A 48 -15.95 -6.61 8.17
N ALA A 49 -15.78 -7.90 7.89
CA ALA A 49 -15.47 -8.91 8.90
C ALA A 49 -14.04 -8.71 9.43
N VAL A 50 -13.08 -8.58 8.52
CA VAL A 50 -11.67 -8.33 8.87
C VAL A 50 -11.52 -7.02 9.66
N CYS A 51 -12.21 -5.95 9.27
CA CYS A 51 -12.19 -4.69 10.00
C CYS A 51 -12.75 -4.82 11.43
N MET A 52 -13.80 -5.61 11.65
CA MET A 52 -14.31 -5.86 13.01
C MET A 52 -13.28 -6.61 13.86
N GLU A 53 -12.63 -7.64 13.32
CA GLU A 53 -11.58 -8.38 14.03
C GLU A 53 -10.40 -7.47 14.41
N ILE A 54 -10.01 -6.56 13.51
CA ILE A 54 -8.97 -5.56 13.80
C ILE A 54 -9.41 -4.65 14.94
N LEU A 55 -10.64 -4.14 14.92
CA LEU A 55 -11.16 -3.28 16.00
C LEU A 55 -11.17 -4.00 17.34
N ILE A 56 -11.66 -5.24 17.39
CA ILE A 56 -11.63 -6.07 18.61
C ILE A 56 -10.18 -6.23 19.10
N THR A 57 -9.25 -6.51 18.20
CA THR A 57 -7.83 -6.66 18.55
C THR A 57 -7.24 -5.36 19.11
N MET A 58 -7.60 -4.20 18.55
CA MET A 58 -7.14 -2.90 19.03
C MET A 58 -7.74 -2.53 20.38
N GLU A 59 -9.02 -2.84 20.62
CA GLU A 59 -9.72 -2.51 21.86
C GLU A 59 -9.31 -3.40 23.03
N THR A 60 -8.93 -4.66 22.77
CA THR A 60 -8.57 -5.63 23.83
C THR A 60 -7.25 -5.32 24.53
N ARG A 61 -6.32 -4.60 23.89
CA ARG A 61 -5.03 -4.22 24.46
C ARG A 61 -4.79 -2.73 24.25
N PRO A 62 -4.82 -1.90 25.32
CA PRO A 62 -4.62 -0.48 25.17
C PRO A 62 -3.15 -0.18 24.83
N ASP A 63 -2.94 0.71 23.86
CA ASP A 63 -1.61 1.07 23.38
C ASP A 63 -0.94 2.05 24.37
N PRO A 64 0.24 1.70 24.94
CA PRO A 64 0.97 2.56 25.89
C PRO A 64 1.43 3.90 25.28
N LEU A 65 1.44 4.04 23.96
CA LEU A 65 1.75 5.30 23.28
C LEU A 65 0.50 6.19 23.11
N LEU A 66 -0.70 5.68 23.39
CA LEU A 66 -1.94 6.44 23.25
C LEU A 66 -2.42 7.00 24.61
N PRO A 67 -2.91 8.25 24.65
CA PRO A 67 -3.29 8.95 25.90
C PRO A 67 -4.40 8.28 26.72
N GLU A 68 -5.13 7.33 26.14
CA GLU A 68 -6.27 6.66 26.76
C GLU A 68 -5.88 5.46 27.64
N THR A 69 -4.59 5.17 27.79
CA THR A 69 -4.14 4.12 28.70
C THR A 69 -4.36 4.53 30.16
N VAL A 70 -5.36 3.92 30.80
CA VAL A 70 -5.55 3.98 32.25
C VAL A 70 -4.44 3.17 32.92
N GLY A 71 -3.28 3.79 33.09
CA GLY A 71 -2.13 3.26 33.79
C GLY A 71 -1.33 4.39 34.42
N PRO A 72 -0.57 4.15 35.50
CA PRO A 72 0.31 5.17 36.02
C PRO A 72 1.28 5.58 34.91
N THR A 73 1.28 6.88 34.56
CA THR A 73 2.26 7.48 33.65
C THR A 73 3.64 7.02 34.10
N SER A 74 4.25 6.13 33.33
CA SER A 74 5.53 5.54 33.73
C SER A 74 6.56 6.66 33.71
N PRO A 75 7.19 7.01 34.84
CA PRO A 75 8.10 8.17 34.92
C PRO A 75 9.33 8.04 34.00
N LEU A 76 9.59 6.82 33.51
CA LEU A 76 10.64 6.53 32.54
C LEU A 76 10.31 7.03 31.12
N TRP A 77 9.04 7.29 30.81
CA TRP A 77 8.59 7.74 29.49
C TRP A 77 8.86 9.23 29.28
N ASP A 78 8.78 10.03 30.35
CA ASP A 78 9.14 11.45 30.33
C ASP A 78 10.60 11.65 29.89
N GLN A 79 11.48 10.68 30.10
CA GLN A 79 12.88 10.73 29.63
C GLN A 79 13.02 10.68 28.10
N TRP A 80 12.08 10.02 27.40
CA TRP A 80 12.14 9.79 25.95
C TRP A 80 11.19 10.69 25.16
N PHE A 81 10.04 11.04 25.74
CA PHE A 81 9.00 11.83 25.09
C PHE A 81 8.91 13.28 25.60
N GLU A 82 9.38 13.56 26.82
CA GLU A 82 9.57 14.94 27.29
C GLU A 82 11.03 15.37 27.15
N ARG A 83 11.24 16.66 26.89
CA ARG A 83 12.59 17.24 26.88
C ARG A 83 13.17 17.10 28.29
N PRO A 84 14.45 16.70 28.46
CA PRO A 84 15.09 16.64 29.76
C PRO A 84 14.86 17.95 30.53
N ALA A 85 14.13 17.89 31.64
CA ALA A 85 13.71 19.09 32.37
C ALA A 85 14.90 19.92 32.91
N ASN A 86 16.11 19.34 32.95
CA ASN A 86 17.22 19.88 33.73
C ASN A 86 18.56 19.93 32.97
N SER A 87 18.61 19.74 31.65
CA SER A 87 19.84 20.12 30.94
C SER A 87 19.80 21.64 30.78
N SER A 88 20.72 22.33 31.44
CA SER A 88 20.98 23.75 31.19
C SER A 88 20.96 23.97 29.69
N VAL A 89 19.94 24.67 29.18
CA VAL A 89 19.73 24.90 27.76
C VAL A 89 21.03 25.43 27.18
N CYS A 90 21.75 24.62 26.42
CA CYS A 90 22.92 25.10 25.72
C CYS A 90 22.41 26.11 24.69
N ARG A 91 22.77 27.38 24.87
CA ARG A 91 22.41 28.49 23.96
C ARG A 91 23.27 28.48 22.69
N CYS A 92 23.61 27.31 22.16
CA CYS A 92 24.27 27.25 20.86
C CYS A 92 23.21 27.50 19.78
N TRP A 93 23.40 28.59 19.04
CA TRP A 93 22.68 28.83 17.80
C TRP A 93 23.25 27.85 16.77
N ILE A 94 22.39 27.06 16.15
CA ILE A 94 22.77 26.27 14.97
C ILE A 94 22.98 27.29 13.85
N LEU A 95 24.23 27.38 13.38
CA LEU A 95 24.62 28.13 12.18
C LEU A 95 24.29 27.31 10.93
#